data_AF-A0A534MFB8-F1
#
_entry.id   AF-A0A534MFB8-F1
#
_cell.length_a   1.000
_cell.length_b   1.000
_cell.length_c   1.000
_cell.angle_alpha   90.00
_cell.angle_beta   90.00
_cell.angle_gamma   90.00
#
_symmetry.space_group_name_H-M   'P 1'
#
loop_
_entity.id
_entity.type
_entity.pdbx_description
1 polymer ?
#
loop_
_entity_poly.entity_id
_entity_poly.type
_entity_poly.pdbx_seq_one_letter_code
_entity_poly.pdbx_strand_id
1 'polypeptide(L)' 'MDVRLRLVEDKDLPIFFEQQRDPDAVRMAAFTHKDPADRRAFNAHWAKIRGDPRITIRTVL' A
#
# COMPACT_ATOMS: atom_id res chain seq x y z
N MET A 1 20.67 -12.60 2.55
CA MET A 1 19.66 -11.78 1.84
C MET A 1 19.50 -10.51 2.66
N ASP A 2 19.83 -9.36 2.08
CA ASP A 2 19.81 -8.07 2.80
C ASP A 2 18.47 -7.39 2.55
N VAL A 3 17.70 -7.15 3.62
CA VAL A 3 16.40 -6.46 3.56
C VAL A 3 16.64 -4.99 3.84
N ARG A 4 16.26 -4.12 2.90
CA ARG A 4 16.47 -2.67 3.02
C ARG A 4 15.15 -1.92 3.07
N LEU A 5 15.14 -0.83 3.85
CA LEU A 5 14.01 0.08 3.98
C LEU A 5 14.37 1.45 3.42
N ARG A 6 13.45 2.06 2.66
CA ARG A 6 13.55 3.46 2.22
C ARG A 6 12.24 4.22 2.39
N LEU A 7 12.27 5.54 2.23
CA LEU A 7 11.04 6.34 2.21
C LEU A 7 10.14 5.89 1.05
N VAL A 8 8.83 5.93 1.29
CA VAL A 8 7.82 5.69 0.25
C VAL A 8 7.85 6.83 -0.75
N GLU A 9 7.87 6.48 -2.04
CA GLU A 9 7.85 7.42 -3.16
C GLU A 9 6.55 7.25 -3.97
N ASP A 10 6.17 8.28 -4.75
CA ASP A 10 4.96 8.24 -5.58
C ASP A 10 4.91 7.04 -6.53
N LYS A 11 6.08 6.61 -7.03
CA LYS A 11 6.22 5.47 -7.94
C LYS A 11 5.91 4.12 -7.28
N ASP A 12 5.90 4.06 -5.95
CA ASP A 12 5.59 2.83 -5.21
C ASP A 12 4.08 2.56 -5.17
N LEU A 13 3.26 3.62 -5.16
CA LEU A 13 1.82 3.51 -4.99
C LEU A 13 1.14 2.66 -6.09
N PRO A 14 1.49 2.79 -7.39
CA PRO A 14 0.97 1.87 -8.40
C PRO A 14 1.34 0.41 -8.13
N ILE A 15 2.53 0.12 -7.62
CA ILE A 15 2.99 -1.24 -7.31
C ILE A 15 2.18 -1.80 -6.12
N PHE A 16 2.02 -1.01 -5.06
CA PHE A 16 1.22 -1.38 -3.89
C PHE A 16 -0.23 -1.64 -4.26
N PHE A 17 -0.80 -0.88 -5.19
CA PHE A 17 -2.15 -1.09 -5.66
C PHE A 17 -2.30 -2.45 -6.34
N GLU A 18 -1.38 -2.82 -7.23
CA GLU A 18 -1.40 -4.13 -7.89
C GLU A 18 -1.23 -5.28 -6.88
N GLN A 19 -0.36 -5.12 -5.89
CA GLN A 19 -0.18 -6.10 -4.81
C GLN A 19 -1.44 -6.25 -3.94
N GLN A 20 -2.09 -5.15 -3.59
CA GLN A 20 -3.26 -5.15 -2.72
C GLN A 20 -4.50 -5.76 -3.39
N ARG A 21 -4.60 -5.67 -4.72
CA ARG A 21 -5.70 -6.24 -5.50
C ARG A 21 -5.42 -7.64 -6.02
N ASP A 22 -4.25 -8.20 -5.74
CA ASP A 22 -3.91 -9.58 -6.10
C ASP A 22 -4.96 -10.53 -5.49
N PRO A 23 -5.69 -11.32 -6.31
CA PRO A 23 -6.80 -12.14 -5.81
C PRO A 23 -6.36 -13.21 -4.80
N ASP A 24 -5.13 -13.70 -4.91
CA ASP A 24 -4.60 -14.73 -4.02
C ASP A 24 -4.22 -14.11 -2.69
N ALA A 25 -3.57 -12.94 -2.70
CA ALA A 25 -3.27 -12.17 -1.50
C ALA A 25 -4.55 -11.76 -0.76
N VAL A 26 -5.57 -11.27 -1.48
CA VAL A 26 -6.87 -10.87 -0.92
C VAL A 26 -7.57 -12.06 -0.24
N ARG A 27 -7.51 -13.25 -0.85
CA ARG A 27 -8.10 -14.47 -0.29
C ARG A 27 -7.38 -14.98 0.95
N MET A 28 -6.08 -14.73 1.09
CA MET A 28 -5.29 -15.12 2.25
C MET A 28 -5.36 -14.12 3.41
N ALA A 29 -5.58 -12.84 3.11
CA ALA A 29 -5.57 -11.78 4.12
C ALA A 29 -6.81 -11.82 5.01
N ALA A 30 -6.61 -11.71 6.33
CA ALA A 30 -7.71 -11.61 7.29
C ALA A 30 -8.52 -10.32 7.18
N PHE A 31 -7.91 -9.25 6.65
CA PHE A 31 -8.54 -7.94 6.47
C PHE A 31 -8.18 -7.36 5.11
N THR A 32 -9.20 -6.99 4.35
CA THR A 32 -9.06 -6.39 3.03
C THR A 32 -10.06 -5.24 2.87
N HIS A 33 -9.87 -4.41 1.84
CA HIS A 33 -10.91 -3.45 1.46
C HIS A 33 -12.13 -4.18 0.91
N LYS A 34 -13.32 -3.57 1.07
CA LYS A 34 -14.57 -4.09 0.51
C LYS A 34 -14.48 -4.28 -1.01
N ASP A 35 -13.81 -3.35 -1.68
CA ASP A 35 -13.45 -3.45 -3.08
C ASP A 35 -11.94 -3.19 -3.22
N PRO A 36 -11.11 -4.26 -3.37
CA PRO A 36 -9.67 -4.12 -3.57
C PRO A 36 -9.30 -3.42 -4.90
N ALA A 37 -10.22 -3.33 -5.86
CA ALA A 37 -10.00 -2.66 -7.14
C ALA A 37 -10.40 -1.17 -7.13
N ASP A 38 -10.93 -0.64 -6.02
CA ASP A 38 -11.26 0.78 -5.90
C ASP A 38 -9.99 1.65 -5.78
N ARG A 39 -9.53 2.13 -6.94
CA ARG A 39 -8.35 2.99 -7.04
C ARG A 39 -8.53 4.34 -6.32
N ARG A 40 -9.76 4.85 -6.23
CA ARG A 40 -10.02 6.13 -5.56
C ARG A 40 -9.91 5.97 -4.05
N ALA A 41 -10.45 4.90 -3.48
CA ALA A 41 -10.30 4.57 -2.07
C ALA A 41 -8.82 4.36 -1.71
N PHE A 42 -8.07 3.61 -2.53
CA PHE A 42 -6.64 3.43 -2.37
C PHE A 42 -5.87 4.76 -2.31
N ASN A 43 -6.09 5.64 -3.29
CA ASN A 43 -5.41 6.92 -3.36
C ASN A 43 -5.73 7.81 -2.15
N ALA A 44 -6.99 7.86 -1.73
CA ALA A 44 -7.41 8.64 -0.56
C ALA A 44 -6.79 8.12 0.74
N HIS A 45 -6.70 6.80 0.89
CA HIS A 45 -6.04 6.17 2.04
C HIS A 45 -4.56 6.52 2.11
N TRP A 46 -3.84 6.39 1.00
CA TRP A 46 -2.41 6.72 0.95
C TRP A 46 -2.13 8.22 1.10
N ALA A 47 -2.99 9.09 0.57
CA ALA A 47 -2.88 10.53 0.79
C ALA A 47 -3.01 10.89 2.28
N LYS A 48 -3.97 10.27 2.99
CA LYS A 48 -4.14 10.45 4.44
C LYS A 48 -2.88 10.01 5.20
N ILE A 49 -2.37 8.81 4.91
CA ILE A 49 -1.20 8.26 5.61
C ILE A 49 0.04 9.13 5.37
N ARG A 50 0.29 9.51 4.12
CA ARG A 50 1.47 10.32 3.74
C ARG A 50 1.39 11.76 4.21
N GLY A 51 0.19 12.28 4.43
CA GLY A 51 -0.04 13.62 4.94
C GLY A 51 0.09 13.77 6.46
N ASP A 52 0.14 12.67 7.22
CA ASP A 52 0.27 12.71 8.68
C ASP A 52 1.74 12.58 9.11
N PRO A 53 2.39 13.65 9.60
CA PRO A 53 3.80 13.63 9.97
C PRO A 53 4.12 12.72 11.17
N ARG A 54 3.09 12.23 11.89
CA ARG A 54 3.27 11.30 13.01
C ARG A 54 3.45 9.85 12.55
N ILE A 55 3.14 9.54 11.29
CA ILE A 55 3.22 8.18 10.75
C ILE A 55 4.58 7.97 10.09
N THR A 56 5.32 6.96 10.56
CA THR A 56 6.54 6.50 9.87
C THR A 56 6.18 5.42 8.86
N ILE A 57 6.31 5.74 7.57
CA ILE A 57 6.09 4.80 6.46
C ILE A 57 7.38 4.52 5.70
N ARG A 58 7.62 3.26 5.32
CA ARG A 58 8.79 2.81 4.57
C ARG A 58 8.42 1.74 3.54
N THR A 59 9.16 1.70 2.44
CA THR A 59 9.08 0.66 1.40
C THR A 59 10.19 -0.36 1.61
N VAL A 60 9.86 -1.65 1.50
CA VAL A 60 10.82 -2.77 1.49
C VAL A 60 11.36 -2.96 0.08
N LEU A 61 12.68 -3.12 -0.06
CA LEU A 61 13.39 -3.38 -1.31
C LEU A 61 13.76 -4.85 -1.51
#